data_AF-A0A8C3VI92-F1
#
_entry.id   AF-A0A8C3VI92-F1
#
_cell.length_a   1.000
_cell.length_b   1.000
_cell.length_c   1.000
_cell.angle_alpha   90.00
_cell.angle_beta   90.00
_cell.angle_gamma   90.00
#
_symmetry.space_group_name_H-M   'P 1'
#
loop_
_entity.id
_entity.type
_entity.pdbx_description
1 polymer ?
#
loop_
_entity_poly.entity_id
_entity_poly.type
_entity_poly.pdbx_seq_one_letter_code
_entity_poly.pdbx_strand_id
1 'polypeptide(L)'
;MEPGTIDNLSILYQSSDFIVVNKHWDVRIDSKMWYETLTLQSQLKHRFPELADPDTYYGFRFCHQLDFSTSGALCVALNKAAAGSAYKCFKERLVTKAYLALAVRTPSRASRSWWCWSTDPTAETPSPKCCC
;
A
#
# COMPACT_ATOMS: atom_id res chain seq x y z
N MET A 1 -1.42 7.90 -19.64
CA MET A 1 -1.98 7.84 -18.27
C MET A 1 -1.98 9.25 -17.75
N GLU A 2 -3.08 9.68 -17.15
CA GLU A 2 -3.21 11.05 -16.65
C GLU A 2 -2.49 11.22 -15.30
N PRO A 3 -1.90 12.39 -15.02
CA PRO A 3 -1.30 12.68 -13.72
C PRO A 3 -2.36 12.78 -12.61
N GLY A 4 -1.91 12.72 -11.36
CA GLY A 4 -2.77 12.99 -10.21
C GLY A 4 -3.25 14.45 -10.20
N THR A 5 -4.52 14.66 -9.89
CA THR A 5 -5.12 15.99 -9.70
C THR A 5 -5.89 16.02 -8.38
N ILE A 6 -6.29 17.21 -7.91
CA ILE A 6 -7.03 17.34 -6.65
C ILE A 6 -8.37 16.58 -6.67
N ASP A 7 -9.01 16.49 -7.83
CA ASP A 7 -10.29 15.79 -8.03
C ASP A 7 -10.12 14.28 -8.26
N ASN A 8 -8.91 13.82 -8.58
CA ASN A 8 -8.61 12.42 -8.90
C ASN A 8 -8.44 11.57 -7.63
N LEU A 9 -9.56 11.26 -6.98
CA LEU A 9 -9.60 10.38 -5.81
C LEU A 9 -10.44 9.13 -6.09
N SER A 10 -9.78 7.98 -6.22
CA SER A 10 -10.43 6.69 -6.43
C SER A 10 -10.70 6.00 -5.09
N ILE A 11 -11.97 5.71 -4.80
CA ILE A 11 -12.40 5.00 -3.58
C ILE A 11 -12.60 3.53 -3.90
N LEU A 12 -11.87 2.67 -3.20
CA LEU A 12 -11.99 1.21 -3.30
C LEU A 12 -13.01 0.66 -2.30
N TYR A 13 -13.13 1.29 -1.13
CA TYR A 13 -14.06 0.90 -0.07
C TYR A 13 -14.38 2.08 0.83
N GLN A 14 -15.62 2.15 1.33
CA GLN A 14 -16.05 3.16 2.30
C GLN A 14 -17.06 2.56 3.28
N SER A 15 -16.87 2.83 4.57
CA SER A 15 -17.80 2.53 5.66
C SER A 15 -17.88 3.69 6.64
N SER A 16 -18.61 3.51 7.75
CA SER A 16 -18.64 4.47 8.87
C SER A 16 -17.28 4.64 9.57
N ASP A 17 -16.41 3.63 9.49
CA ASP A 17 -15.15 3.57 10.25
C ASP A 17 -13.91 3.74 9.39
N PHE A 18 -13.97 3.36 8.11
CA PHE A 18 -12.81 3.34 7.22
C PHE A 18 -13.14 3.83 5.83
N ILE A 19 -12.15 4.45 5.19
CA ILE A 19 -12.11 4.66 3.76
C ILE A 19 -10.80 4.07 3.22
N VAL A 20 -10.91 3.28 2.15
CA VAL A 20 -9.75 2.74 1.43
C VAL A 20 -9.73 3.37 0.05
N VAL A 21 -8.63 4.03 -0.25
CA VAL A 21 -8.43 4.71 -1.52
C VAL A 21 -7.45 3.93 -2.38
N ASN A 22 -7.57 4.07 -3.70
CA ASN A 22 -6.49 3.76 -4.61
C ASN A 22 -5.62 5.00 -4.77
N LYS A 23 -4.57 5.14 -3.95
CA LYS A 23 -3.64 6.27 -4.00
C LYS A 23 -2.98 6.29 -5.38
N HIS A 24 -2.97 7.46 -6.00
CA HIS A 24 -2.27 7.66 -7.26
C HIS A 24 -0.74 7.54 -7.08
N TRP A 25 -0.03 7.16 -8.14
CA TRP A 25 1.43 7.24 -8.19
C TRP A 25 1.86 8.72 -8.20
N ASP A 26 3.09 8.99 -7.76
CA ASP A 26 3.66 10.34 -7.62
C ASP A 26 2.79 11.33 -6.84
N VAL A 27 2.06 10.83 -5.84
CA VAL A 27 1.29 11.64 -4.90
C VAL A 27 1.72 11.29 -3.49
N ARG A 28 2.14 12.31 -2.72
CA ARG A 28 2.43 12.14 -1.29
C ARG A 28 1.15 11.89 -0.50
N ILE A 29 1.28 11.17 0.61
CA ILE A 29 0.15 10.93 1.52
C ILE A 29 -0.26 12.23 2.22
N ASP A 30 0.71 12.88 2.86
CA ASP A 30 0.56 14.14 3.56
C ASP A 30 1.76 15.05 3.30
N SER A 31 1.64 16.32 3.66
CA SER A 31 2.76 17.25 3.66
C SER A 31 2.59 18.32 4.73
N LYS A 32 3.71 18.75 5.32
CA LYS A 32 3.79 19.93 6.18
C LYS A 32 4.11 21.20 5.38
N MET A 33 4.47 21.04 4.11
CA MET A 33 4.89 22.14 3.25
C MET A 33 3.67 22.79 2.63
N TRP A 34 3.42 24.04 2.98
CA TRP A 34 2.23 24.79 2.53
C TRP A 34 2.09 24.91 1.01
N TYR A 35 3.20 24.84 0.27
CA TYR A 35 3.23 24.91 -1.19
C TYR A 35 2.93 23.57 -1.88
N GLU A 36 2.92 22.46 -1.13
CA GLU A 36 2.60 21.14 -1.67
C GLU A 36 1.09 20.94 -1.65
N THR A 37 0.44 21.40 -2.73
CA THR A 37 -1.03 21.47 -2.83
C THR A 37 -1.67 20.13 -3.18
N LEU A 38 -0.92 19.22 -3.82
CA LEU A 38 -1.39 17.90 -4.22
C LEU A 38 -0.83 16.80 -3.30
N THR A 39 -1.64 16.40 -2.33
CA THR A 39 -1.39 15.26 -1.46
C THR A 39 -2.68 14.46 -1.35
N LEU A 40 -2.60 13.19 -0.95
CA LEU A 40 -3.81 12.43 -0.68
C LEU A 40 -4.64 13.07 0.45
N GLN A 41 -3.97 13.66 1.45
CA GLN A 41 -4.61 14.47 2.48
C GLN A 41 -5.44 15.61 1.87
N SER A 42 -4.90 16.38 0.93
CA SER A 42 -5.64 17.48 0.30
C SER A 42 -6.77 16.97 -0.59
N GLN A 43 -6.57 15.85 -1.30
CA GLN A 43 -7.63 15.19 -2.09
C GLN A 43 -8.79 14.72 -1.19
N LEU A 44 -8.50 14.07 -0.06
CA LEU A 44 -9.50 13.64 0.92
C LEU A 44 -10.23 14.84 1.53
N LYS A 45 -9.51 15.89 1.91
CA LYS A 45 -10.11 17.11 2.47
C LYS A 45 -10.98 17.84 1.47
N HIS A 46 -10.59 17.86 0.19
CA HIS A 46 -11.38 18.45 -0.88
C HIS A 46 -12.67 17.67 -1.12
N ARG A 47 -12.59 16.33 -1.14
CA ARG A 47 -13.72 15.46 -1.49
C ARG A 47 -14.68 15.14 -0.33
N PHE A 48 -14.16 15.10 0.90
CA PHE A 48 -14.87 14.75 2.12
C PHE A 48 -14.47 15.68 3.29
N PRO A 49 -14.72 17.00 3.17
CA PRO A 49 -14.37 17.95 4.23
C PRO A 49 -15.04 17.62 5.58
N GLU A 50 -16.21 16.99 5.55
CA GLU A 50 -16.98 16.55 6.73
C GLU A 50 -16.36 15.38 7.48
N LEU A 51 -15.50 14.59 6.82
CA LEU A 51 -14.80 13.46 7.42
C LEU A 51 -13.46 13.86 8.03
N ALA A 52 -13.04 15.11 7.88
CA ALA A 52 -11.80 15.61 8.44
C ALA A 52 -11.92 15.74 9.97
N ASP A 53 -10.97 15.15 10.68
CA ASP A 53 -10.91 15.16 12.13
C ASP A 53 -10.05 16.33 12.66
N PRO A 54 -10.64 17.27 13.39
CA PRO A 54 -9.96 18.46 13.88
C PRO A 54 -8.92 18.17 14.97
N ASP A 55 -8.99 17.02 15.65
CA ASP A 55 -8.03 16.61 16.67
C ASP A 55 -6.75 16.02 16.06
N THR A 56 -6.67 15.94 14.74
CA THR A 56 -5.49 15.45 14.02
C THR A 56 -4.83 16.55 13.22
N TYR A 57 -3.50 16.58 13.26
CA TYR A 57 -2.73 17.60 12.54
C TYR A 57 -3.03 17.62 11.02
N TYR A 58 -3.23 16.44 10.41
CA TYR A 58 -3.49 16.31 8.98
C TYR A 58 -4.98 16.21 8.62
N GLY A 59 -5.89 16.21 9.59
CA GLY A 59 -7.32 16.00 9.37
C GLY A 59 -7.73 14.54 9.14
N PHE A 60 -6.80 13.60 8.96
CA PHE A 60 -7.12 12.20 8.70
C PHE A 60 -6.15 11.26 9.44
N ARG A 61 -6.62 10.07 9.80
CA ARG A 61 -5.82 9.03 10.45
C ARG A 61 -5.41 7.97 9.44
N PHE A 62 -4.29 8.21 8.77
CA PHE A 62 -3.68 7.21 7.88
C PHE A 62 -3.23 5.99 8.68
N CYS A 63 -3.77 4.82 8.36
CA CYS A 63 -3.50 3.59 9.12
C CYS A 63 -2.12 3.00 8.81
N HIS A 64 -1.55 3.32 7.65
CA HIS A 64 -0.22 2.92 7.21
C HIS A 64 0.31 3.88 6.15
N GLN A 65 1.57 3.70 5.76
CA GLN A 65 2.20 4.45 4.68
C GLN A 65 2.24 3.66 3.37
N LEU A 66 2.52 4.38 2.30
CA LEU A 66 2.77 3.92 0.93
C LEU A 66 3.71 4.96 0.29
N ASP A 67 4.74 4.50 -0.42
CA ASP A 67 5.75 5.41 -0.98
C ASP A 67 5.14 6.39 -1.99
N PHE A 68 5.83 7.51 -2.21
CA PHE A 68 5.41 8.57 -3.14
C PHE A 68 5.04 8.02 -4.52
N SER A 69 5.94 7.25 -5.13
CA SER A 69 5.79 6.68 -6.47
C SER A 69 4.90 5.44 -6.52
N THR A 70 4.57 4.84 -5.37
CA THR A 70 3.78 3.61 -5.32
C THR A 70 2.29 3.95 -5.33
N SER A 71 1.56 3.49 -6.34
CA SER A 71 0.10 3.52 -6.35
C SER A 71 -0.51 2.35 -5.58
N GLY A 72 -1.78 2.47 -5.16
CA GLY A 72 -2.53 1.32 -4.65
C GLY A 72 -3.32 1.61 -3.38
N ALA A 73 -3.77 0.53 -2.74
CA ALA A 73 -4.65 0.59 -1.58
C ALA A 73 -3.98 1.28 -0.37
N LEU A 74 -4.60 2.37 0.09
CA LEU A 74 -4.26 3.05 1.35
C LEU A 74 -5.50 3.15 2.23
N CYS A 75 -5.41 2.65 3.45
CA CYS A 75 -6.50 2.68 4.43
C CYS A 75 -6.39 3.89 5.36
N VAL A 76 -7.52 4.57 5.55
CA VAL A 76 -7.69 5.72 6.44
C VAL A 76 -8.84 5.44 7.40
N ALA A 77 -8.58 5.63 8.69
CA ALA A 77 -9.61 5.53 9.73
C ALA A 77 -10.34 6.86 9.91
N LEU A 78 -11.66 6.79 10.03
CA LEU A 78 -12.56 7.95 10.15
C LEU A 78 -12.83 8.36 11.61
N ASN A 79 -12.41 7.54 12.58
CA ASN A 79 -12.53 7.85 14.00
C ASN A 79 -11.39 7.22 14.82
N LYS A 80 -11.28 7.65 16.09
CA LYS A 80 -10.21 7.20 17.01
C LYS A 80 -10.26 5.70 17.32
N ALA A 81 -11.46 5.11 17.44
CA ALA A 81 -11.61 3.69 17.75
C ALA A 81 -11.15 2.82 16.56
N ALA A 82 -11.58 3.18 15.34
CA ALA A 82 -11.15 2.55 14.09
C ALA A 82 -9.62 2.64 13.90
N ALA A 83 -9.03 3.81 14.18
CA ALA A 83 -7.58 3.98 14.12
C ALA A 83 -6.84 3.08 15.11
N GLY A 84 -7.33 2.95 16.34
CA GLY A 84 -6.78 2.05 17.35
C GLY A 84 -6.88 0.57 16.95
N SER A 85 -8.01 0.17 16.37
CA SER A 85 -8.23 -1.18 15.84
C SER A 85 -7.24 -1.51 14.70
N ALA A 86 -7.15 -0.62 13.70
CA ALA A 86 -6.20 -0.79 12.60
C ALA A 86 -4.75 -0.82 13.11
N TYR A 87 -4.38 0.07 14.02
CA TYR A 87 -3.05 0.08 14.65
C TYR A 87 -2.73 -1.27 15.30
N LYS A 88 -3.67 -1.86 16.03
CA LYS A 88 -3.49 -3.19 16.64
C LYS A 88 -3.23 -4.24 15.58
N CYS A 89 -4.04 -4.29 14.51
CA CYS A 89 -3.85 -5.24 13.41
C CYS A 89 -2.48 -5.09 12.74
N PHE A 90 -2.01 -3.86 12.52
CA PHE A 90 -0.68 -3.59 11.96
C PHE A 90 0.44 -4.03 12.92
N LYS A 91 0.32 -3.67 14.20
CA LYS A 91 1.29 -4.02 15.25
C LYS A 91 1.42 -5.54 15.42
N GLU A 92 0.31 -6.25 15.40
CA GLU A 92 0.23 -7.71 15.58
C GLU A 92 0.45 -8.49 14.27
N ARG A 93 0.80 -7.80 13.16
CA ARG A 93 1.06 -8.40 11.83
C ARG A 93 -0.11 -9.25 11.29
N LEU A 94 -1.34 -8.85 11.60
CA LEU A 94 -2.56 -9.51 11.11
C LEU A 94 -2.97 -9.00 9.72
N VAL A 95 -2.42 -7.87 9.28
CA VAL A 95 -2.72 -7.27 7.98
C VAL A 95 -1.94 -7.97 6.88
N THR A 96 -2.64 -8.42 5.83
CA THR A 96 -2.02 -8.95 4.60
C THR A 96 -2.01 -7.86 3.52
N LYS A 97 -0.88 -7.72 2.82
CA LYS A 97 -0.72 -6.82 1.68
C LYS A 97 -0.05 -7.57 0.53
N ALA A 98 -0.54 -7.33 -0.68
CA ALA A 98 0.06 -7.84 -1.90
C ALA A 98 0.28 -6.67 -2.87
N TYR A 99 1.38 -6.72 -3.61
CA TYR A 99 1.77 -5.68 -4.57
C TYR A 99 2.07 -6.33 -5.92
N LEU A 100 1.64 -5.66 -6.99
CA LEU A 100 2.09 -5.97 -8.33
C LEU A 100 3.32 -5.11 -8.64
N ALA A 101 4.40 -5.72 -9.11
CA ALA A 101 5.63 -5.03 -9.46
C ALA A 101 6.28 -5.64 -10.70
N LEU A 102 6.95 -4.80 -11.49
CA LEU A 102 7.87 -5.25 -12.53
C LEU A 102 9.28 -5.22 -11.96
N ALA A 103 9.96 -6.37 -11.97
CA ALA A 103 11.32 -6.50 -11.47
C ALA A 103 12.30 -6.73 -12.62
N VAL A 104 13.42 -6.00 -12.61
CA VAL A 104 14.53 -6.28 -13.53
C VAL A 104 15.21 -7.57 -13.08
N ARG A 105 15.31 -8.54 -13.98
CA ARG A 105 16.17 -9.70 -13.78
C ARG A 105 17.61 -9.26 -13.91
N THR A 106 18.32 -9.11 -12.80
CA THR A 106 19.77 -9.03 -12.86
C THR A 106 20.31 -10.43 -13.22
N PRO A 107 21.31 -10.55 -14.12
CA PRO A 107 22.03 -11.79 -14.28
C PRO A 107 22.67 -12.11 -12.92
N SER A 108 22.08 -13.02 -12.16
CA SER A 108 22.74 -13.57 -10.99
C SER A 108 24.09 -14.09 -11.46
N ARG A 109 25.19 -13.71 -10.79
CA ARG A 109 26.41 -14.53 -10.81
C ARG A 109 25.93 -15.95 -10.54
N ALA A 110 25.99 -16.79 -11.55
CA ALA A 110 25.50 -18.15 -11.45
C ALA A 110 26.29 -18.86 -10.34
N SER A 111 25.75 -18.92 -9.12
CA SER A 111 25.87 -20.17 -8.40
C SER A 111 24.95 -21.12 -9.14
N ARG A 112 25.54 -22.19 -9.69
CA ARG A 112 24.78 -23.27 -10.35
C ARG A 112 23.88 -23.91 -9.29
N SER A 113 22.69 -23.37 -9.13
CA SER A 113 21.58 -23.99 -8.42
C SER A 113 20.62 -24.49 -9.48
N TRP A 114 20.73 -25.78 -9.77
CA TRP A 114 19.98 -26.49 -10.80
C TRP A 114 18.53 -26.63 -10.35
N TRP A 115 17.68 -25.71 -10.77
CA TRP A 115 16.24 -25.96 -10.86
C TRP A 115 15.79 -25.59 -12.27
N CYS A 116 15.98 -26.55 -13.17
CA CYS A 116 15.30 -26.55 -14.47
C CYS A 116 13.92 -27.17 -14.21
N TRP A 117 12.84 -26.42 -14.46
CA TRP A 117 11.52 -27.02 -14.54
C TRP A 117 11.48 -27.84 -15.83
N SER A 118 11.75 -29.14 -15.72
CA SER A 118 11.53 -30.08 -16.81
C SER A 118 10.03 -30.41 -16.84
N THR A 119 9.36 -30.16 -17.96
CA THR A 119 7.98 -30.61 -18.20
C THR A 119 7.95 -32.06 -18.69
N ASP A 120 8.88 -32.89 -18.23
CA ASP A 120 8.98 -34.29 -18.63
C ASP A 120 8.30 -35.19 -17.58
N PRO A 121 7.23 -35.95 -17.92
CA PRO A 121 6.41 -36.66 -16.94
C PRO A 121 7.08 -37.83 -16.21
N THR A 122 8.36 -38.12 -16.50
CA THR A 122 9.01 -39.38 -16.08
C THR A 122 10.27 -39.20 -15.22
N ALA A 123 10.56 -38.00 -14.71
CA ALA A 123 11.77 -37.81 -13.89
C ALA A 123 11.49 -37.93 -12.38
N GLU A 124 12.01 -38.99 -11.75
CA GLU A 124 12.00 -39.22 -10.31
C GLU A 124 12.68 -38.07 -9.54
N THR A 125 12.00 -37.53 -8.53
CA THR A 125 12.54 -36.52 -7.61
C THR A 125 13.44 -37.16 -6.55
N PRO A 126 14.71 -36.73 -6.38
CA PRO A 126 15.50 -37.11 -5.21
C PRO A 126 15.09 -36.28 -3.99
N SER A 127 14.97 -36.97 -2.85
CA SER A 127 14.53 -36.43 -1.56
C SER A 127 15.49 -35.35 -1.01
N PRO A 128 15.00 -34.22 -0.47
CA PRO A 128 15.88 -33.16 0.02
C PRO A 128 16.55 -33.57 1.34
N LYS A 129 17.88 -33.56 1.38
CA LYS A 129 18.64 -33.58 2.63
C LYS A 129 18.54 -32.20 3.29
N CYS A 130 18.01 -32.17 4.52
CA CYS A 130 18.09 -30.99 5.39
C CYS A 130 19.56 -30.65 5.65
N CYS A 131 19.96 -29.41 5.34
CA CYS A 131 21.22 -28.85 5.84
C CYS A 131 20.93 -28.07 7.13
N CYS A 132 21.72 -28.39 8.16
CA CYS A 132 21.78 -27.73 9.46
C CYS A 132 22.15 -26.24 9.36
#